data_AF-A0A6P1MAE2-F1
#
_entry.id   AF-A0A6P1MAE2-F1
#
_cell.length_a   1.000
_cell.length_b   1.000
_cell.length_c   1.000
_cell.angle_alpha   90.00
_cell.angle_beta   90.00
_cell.angle_gamma   90.00
#
_symmetry.space_group_name_H-M   'P 1'
#
loop_
_entity.id
_entity.type
_entity.pdbx_description
1 polymer ?
#
loop_
_entity_poly.entity_id
_entity_poly.type
_entity_poly.pdbx_seq_one_letter_code
_entity_poly.pdbx_strand_id
1 'polypeptide(L)'
;MKQKTTLSAVFAMVSLSAFAQLDIPQAGSTRVDGRINDWRRPEWFQMNTVINGTPTNLSNVRWTAAWDEDPMIYIAVQYDDADIVLKNGTNAADCVEVYVRGDTGSSPTAYAKNQQSAQSYRFGLAADKTSTWLQMGEFENIPRHNRAKAAVSLENNTFTCEIAVPVYDWFDPDYRHRCSESEIMTGRELGLDIAIIDTGKNKTTGMLGINGRDKRHDANAITEQILDE
;
A
#
# COMPACT_ATOMS: atom_id res chain seq x y z
N MET A 1 -55.45 20.61 24.29
CA MET A 1 -54.39 19.66 24.70
C MET A 1 -53.56 19.34 23.46
N LYS A 2 -52.39 19.98 23.26
CA LYS A 2 -51.58 19.81 22.03
C LYS A 2 -50.37 18.93 22.34
N GLN A 3 -50.24 17.82 21.60
CA GLN A 3 -49.13 16.87 21.70
C GLN A 3 -47.79 17.54 21.41
N LYS A 4 -46.79 17.25 22.25
CA LYS A 4 -45.38 17.58 22.02
C LYS A 4 -44.84 16.70 20.89
N THR A 5 -44.31 17.32 19.84
CA THR A 5 -43.44 16.66 18.87
C THR A 5 -42.01 16.97 19.26
N THR A 6 -41.33 16.02 19.88
CA THR A 6 -39.90 16.12 20.19
C THR A 6 -39.13 15.72 18.94
N LEU A 7 -38.44 16.69 18.31
CA LEU A 7 -37.53 16.42 17.21
C LEU A 7 -36.19 15.97 17.81
N SER A 8 -35.94 14.66 17.86
CA SER A 8 -34.62 14.12 18.16
C SER A 8 -33.77 14.25 16.90
N ALA A 9 -32.98 15.33 16.81
CA ALA A 9 -31.88 15.39 15.87
C ALA A 9 -30.79 14.44 16.37
N VAL A 10 -30.64 13.31 15.68
CA VAL A 10 -29.49 12.41 15.87
C VAL A 10 -28.24 13.19 15.42
N PHE A 11 -27.32 13.38 16.35
CA PHE A 11 -25.97 13.86 16.10
C PHE A 11 -25.29 12.93 15.08
N ALA A 12 -25.23 13.33 13.82
CA ALA A 12 -24.21 12.83 12.92
C ALA A 12 -22.91 13.58 13.27
N MET A 13 -22.16 13.06 14.24
CA MET A 13 -20.72 13.37 14.33
C MET A 13 -20.08 12.82 13.05
N VAL A 14 -20.06 13.64 11.99
CA VAL A 14 -19.07 13.47 10.94
C VAL A 14 -17.76 13.91 11.58
N SER A 15 -17.02 12.97 12.18
CA SER A 15 -15.62 13.23 12.47
C SER A 15 -14.95 13.42 11.12
N LEU A 16 -14.60 14.66 10.77
CA LEU A 16 -13.49 14.89 9.86
C LEU A 16 -12.29 14.20 10.51
N SER A 17 -11.99 12.98 10.08
CA SER A 17 -10.71 12.36 10.39
C SER A 17 -9.65 13.25 9.76
N ALA A 18 -8.93 14.00 10.59
CA ALA A 18 -7.76 14.75 10.17
C ALA A 18 -6.82 13.76 9.48
N PHE A 19 -6.43 14.08 8.25
CA PHE A 19 -5.40 13.35 7.54
C PHE A 19 -4.14 13.39 8.40
N ALA A 20 -3.65 12.22 8.78
CA ALA A 20 -2.35 12.09 9.43
C ALA A 20 -1.32 12.34 8.33
N GLN A 21 -0.90 13.58 8.23
CA GLN A 21 0.31 13.95 7.53
C GLN A 21 1.47 13.23 8.24
N LEU A 22 2.21 12.43 7.48
CA LEU A 22 3.45 11.83 7.95
C LEU A 22 4.64 12.51 7.28
N ASP A 23 5.60 12.92 8.07
CA ASP A 23 6.91 13.33 7.57
C ASP A 23 7.75 12.09 7.26
N ILE A 24 7.97 11.83 5.96
CA ILE A 24 8.83 10.75 5.49
C ILE A 24 10.29 11.27 5.44
N PRO A 25 11.25 10.66 6.15
CA PRO A 25 12.62 11.13 6.19
C PRO A 25 13.36 10.86 4.86
N GLN A 26 14.31 11.73 4.53
CA GLN A 26 15.26 11.46 3.45
C GLN A 26 16.26 10.38 3.90
N ALA A 27 16.38 9.31 3.13
CA ALA A 27 17.38 8.28 3.25
C ALA A 27 18.74 8.78 2.75
N GLY A 28 19.81 8.38 3.43
CA GLY A 28 21.18 8.53 2.92
C GLY A 28 21.62 7.36 2.01
N SER A 29 21.08 6.16 2.25
CA SER A 29 21.21 4.98 1.39
C SER A 29 20.31 3.85 1.94
N THR A 30 19.23 3.53 1.26
CA THR A 30 18.38 2.37 1.60
C THR A 30 18.52 1.32 0.51
N ARG A 31 18.80 0.06 0.89
CA ARG A 31 18.81 -1.07 -0.05
C ARG A 31 17.48 -1.79 -0.01
N VAL A 32 17.14 -2.43 -1.13
CA VAL A 32 16.01 -3.35 -1.24
C VAL A 32 16.60 -4.75 -1.34
N ASP A 33 16.79 -5.41 -0.20
CA ASP A 33 17.44 -6.72 -0.09
C ASP A 33 16.72 -7.70 0.86
N GLY A 34 15.52 -7.32 1.33
CA GLY A 34 14.68 -8.08 2.23
C GLY A 34 15.16 -8.01 3.68
N ARG A 35 15.94 -6.99 4.07
CA ARG A 35 16.52 -6.89 5.42
C ARG A 35 16.35 -5.53 6.05
N ILE A 36 16.00 -5.53 7.33
CA ILE A 36 15.69 -4.29 8.06
C ILE A 36 16.91 -3.48 8.52
N ASN A 37 18.13 -3.94 8.22
CA ASN A 37 19.35 -3.40 8.81
C ASN A 37 19.69 -1.97 8.38
N ASP A 38 19.17 -1.53 7.24
CA ASP A 38 19.38 -0.19 6.71
C ASP A 38 18.34 0.80 7.29
N TRP A 39 17.26 0.29 7.87
CA TRP A 39 16.17 1.03 8.50
C TRP A 39 16.43 1.30 9.98
N ARG A 40 17.60 1.86 10.34
CA ARG A 40 18.00 2.09 11.75
C ARG A 40 17.46 3.36 12.41
N ARG A 41 17.01 4.32 11.62
CA ARG A 41 16.41 5.60 12.04
C ARG A 41 14.93 5.88 11.68
N PRO A 42 14.23 5.05 10.88
CA PRO A 42 12.84 5.30 10.57
C PRO A 42 11.96 5.08 11.80
N GLU A 43 10.96 5.93 11.93
CA GLU A 43 9.81 5.65 12.78
C GLU A 43 8.98 4.52 12.14
N TRP A 44 8.65 3.51 12.94
CA TRP A 44 7.84 2.38 12.53
C TRP A 44 6.38 2.61 12.92
N PHE A 45 5.50 2.62 11.93
CA PHE A 45 4.08 2.83 12.10
C PHE A 45 3.35 1.49 12.19
N GLN A 46 2.50 1.33 13.19
CA GLN A 46 1.66 0.15 13.32
C GLN A 46 0.53 0.20 12.28
N MET A 47 0.27 -0.92 11.60
CA MET A 47 -0.91 -1.07 10.75
C MET A 47 -1.96 -1.76 11.61
N ASN A 48 -3.06 -1.09 11.91
CA ASN A 48 -4.11 -1.61 12.80
C ASN A 48 -5.54 -1.45 12.24
N THR A 49 -5.65 -0.89 11.04
CA THR A 49 -6.93 -0.64 10.38
C THR A 49 -7.26 -1.78 9.43
N VAL A 50 -8.28 -2.57 9.76
CA VAL A 50 -8.79 -3.65 8.91
C VAL A 50 -9.73 -3.05 7.84
N ILE A 51 -9.43 -3.31 6.57
CA ILE A 51 -10.21 -2.87 5.39
C ILE A 51 -11.27 -3.92 5.02
N ASN A 52 -10.90 -5.20 5.06
CA ASN A 52 -11.75 -6.36 4.77
C ASN A 52 -11.32 -7.55 5.63
N GLY A 53 -12.19 -8.53 5.84
CA GLY A 53 -11.86 -9.77 6.55
C GLY A 53 -11.63 -9.60 8.06
N THR A 54 -10.90 -10.55 8.65
CA THR A 54 -10.48 -10.51 10.05
C THR A 54 -9.10 -11.15 10.15
N PRO A 55 -8.03 -10.37 10.43
CA PRO A 55 -6.66 -10.87 10.41
C PRO A 55 -6.36 -11.60 11.72
N THR A 56 -6.79 -12.85 11.85
CA THR A 56 -6.56 -13.63 13.09
C THR A 56 -5.15 -14.21 13.18
N ASN A 57 -4.46 -14.33 12.03
CA ASN A 57 -3.14 -14.93 11.84
C ASN A 57 -2.03 -13.90 11.64
N LEU A 58 -2.36 -12.61 11.41
CA LEU A 58 -1.38 -11.55 11.29
C LEU A 58 -1.07 -10.92 12.65
N SER A 59 0.21 -10.68 12.93
CA SER A 59 0.64 -9.93 14.11
C SER A 59 1.90 -9.11 13.84
N ASN A 60 2.27 -8.23 14.78
CA ASN A 60 3.44 -7.35 14.67
C ASN A 60 3.50 -6.54 13.36
N VAL A 61 2.33 -6.16 12.85
CA VAL A 61 2.18 -5.53 11.54
C VAL A 61 2.59 -4.07 11.60
N ARG A 62 3.70 -3.76 10.92
CA ARG A 62 4.26 -2.41 10.92
C ARG A 62 4.92 -2.09 9.59
N TRP A 63 5.04 -0.81 9.32
CA TRP A 63 5.69 -0.31 8.12
C TRP A 63 6.49 0.95 8.40
N THR A 64 7.34 1.32 7.46
CA THR A 64 8.01 2.60 7.44
C THR A 64 8.37 2.99 6.01
N ALA A 65 8.67 4.27 5.79
CA ALA A 65 9.11 4.78 4.50
C ALA A 65 10.28 5.75 4.62
N ALA A 66 11.01 5.90 3.53
CA ALA A 66 12.05 6.90 3.33
C ALA A 66 12.09 7.30 1.84
N TRP A 67 12.78 8.38 1.51
CA TRP A 67 12.96 8.82 0.11
C TRP A 67 14.40 9.27 -0.15
N ASP A 68 14.90 9.25 -1.38
CA ASP A 68 16.23 9.79 -1.71
C ASP A 68 16.20 10.83 -2.85
N GLU A 69 17.36 11.28 -3.32
CA GLU A 69 17.42 12.31 -4.38
C GLU A 69 16.99 11.78 -5.77
N ASP A 70 16.91 10.47 -5.95
CA ASP A 70 16.20 9.86 -7.08
C ASP A 70 14.70 9.91 -6.72
N PRO A 71 13.75 10.17 -7.64
CA PRO A 71 12.31 10.21 -7.31
C PRO A 71 11.73 8.83 -6.94
N MET A 72 12.29 8.20 -5.92
CA MET A 72 11.98 6.89 -5.38
C MET A 72 11.52 7.03 -3.94
N ILE A 73 10.39 6.39 -3.63
CA ILE A 73 9.99 6.11 -2.25
C ILE A 73 10.41 4.68 -1.93
N TYR A 74 11.13 4.54 -0.82
CA TYR A 74 11.46 3.27 -0.21
C TYR A 74 10.45 2.98 0.87
N ILE A 75 9.92 1.76 0.91
CA ILE A 75 9.00 1.28 1.94
C ILE A 75 9.51 -0.05 2.46
N ALA A 76 9.46 -0.23 3.77
CA ALA A 76 9.62 -1.53 4.41
C ALA A 76 8.36 -1.88 5.20
N VAL A 77 7.95 -3.14 5.14
CA VAL A 77 6.84 -3.72 5.88
C VAL A 77 7.34 -4.96 6.60
N GLN A 78 6.94 -5.11 7.85
CA GLN A 78 7.20 -6.32 8.62
C GLN A 78 5.92 -6.79 9.29
N TYR A 79 5.68 -8.10 9.22
CA TYR A 79 4.54 -8.74 9.83
C TYR A 79 4.82 -10.22 10.08
N ASP A 80 4.18 -10.79 11.08
CA ASP A 80 4.15 -12.23 11.29
C ASP A 80 2.87 -12.80 10.70
N ASP A 81 2.96 -13.96 10.06
CA ASP A 81 1.81 -14.66 9.50
C ASP A 81 1.86 -16.16 9.82
N ALA A 82 0.82 -16.64 10.52
CA ALA A 82 0.70 -18.03 10.94
C ALA A 82 0.05 -18.96 9.89
N ASP A 83 -0.57 -18.46 8.82
CA ASP A 83 -1.29 -19.24 7.78
C ASP A 83 -0.85 -18.88 6.36
N ILE A 84 0.46 -18.81 6.16
CA ILE A 84 1.10 -18.31 4.93
C ILE A 84 0.64 -19.07 3.67
N VAL A 85 0.16 -18.33 2.69
CA VAL A 85 -0.17 -18.76 1.33
C VAL A 85 0.81 -18.16 0.32
N LEU A 86 1.71 -19.00 -0.19
CA LEU A 86 2.69 -18.59 -1.21
C LEU A 86 2.25 -19.03 -2.60
N LYS A 87 2.10 -18.08 -3.52
CA LYS A 87 1.95 -18.31 -4.97
C LYS A 87 2.66 -17.23 -5.77
N ASN A 88 2.88 -17.49 -7.05
CA ASN A 88 3.60 -16.57 -7.94
C ASN A 88 2.64 -15.57 -8.56
N GLY A 89 2.73 -14.29 -8.19
CA GLY A 89 2.10 -13.18 -8.93
C GLY A 89 0.58 -13.32 -9.14
N THR A 90 -0.15 -13.81 -8.13
CA THR A 90 -1.61 -13.97 -8.20
C THR A 90 -2.29 -13.29 -7.03
N ASN A 91 -3.57 -12.94 -7.20
CA ASN A 91 -4.45 -12.45 -6.14
C ASN A 91 -4.66 -13.43 -4.98
N ALA A 92 -4.29 -14.70 -5.17
CA ALA A 92 -4.46 -15.77 -4.21
C ALA A 92 -3.18 -16.11 -3.44
N ALA A 93 -2.22 -15.18 -3.38
CA ALA A 93 -1.01 -15.23 -2.56
C ALA A 93 -1.02 -14.11 -1.52
N ASP A 94 -0.37 -14.34 -0.40
CA ASP A 94 -0.11 -13.29 0.57
C ASP A 94 0.91 -12.32 -0.01
N CYS A 95 0.61 -11.03 0.11
CA CYS A 95 1.43 -9.99 -0.47
C CYS A 95 1.29 -8.66 0.24
N VAL A 96 2.20 -7.75 -0.10
CA VAL A 96 2.11 -6.34 0.20
C VAL A 96 1.67 -5.62 -1.06
N GLU A 97 0.69 -4.74 -0.92
CA GLU A 97 0.30 -3.77 -1.93
C GLU A 97 0.70 -2.37 -1.49
N VAL A 98 1.33 -1.62 -2.38
CA VAL A 98 1.74 -0.24 -2.17
C VAL A 98 1.12 0.60 -3.26
N TYR A 99 0.46 1.67 -2.87
CA TYR A 99 -0.07 2.68 -3.76
C TYR A 99 0.68 3.99 -3.58
N VAL A 100 1.10 4.61 -4.67
CA VAL A 100 1.76 5.91 -4.68
C VAL A 100 1.15 6.84 -5.71
N ARG A 101 1.08 8.12 -5.36
CA ARG A 101 0.55 9.18 -6.23
C ARG A 101 1.37 10.46 -6.08
N GLY A 102 1.82 10.98 -7.22
CA GLY A 102 2.62 12.20 -7.32
C GLY A 102 1.86 13.50 -7.14
N ASP A 103 0.62 13.55 -7.64
CA ASP A 103 -0.23 14.74 -7.61
C ASP A 103 -1.27 14.67 -6.48
N THR A 104 -1.25 15.58 -5.52
CA THR A 104 -2.33 15.68 -4.51
C THR A 104 -3.53 16.49 -5.02
N GLY A 105 -3.77 16.51 -6.35
CA GLY A 105 -4.88 17.23 -6.98
C GLY A 105 -6.19 17.05 -6.21
N SER A 106 -7.05 18.08 -6.20
CA SER A 106 -8.12 18.36 -5.22
C SER A 106 -9.23 17.32 -5.01
N SER A 107 -9.09 16.10 -5.54
CA SER A 107 -9.83 14.94 -5.10
C SER A 107 -8.97 13.68 -5.23
N PRO A 108 -9.05 12.73 -4.28
CA PRO A 108 -8.62 11.37 -4.55
C PRO A 108 -9.41 10.88 -5.76
N THR A 109 -8.74 10.74 -6.90
CA THR A 109 -9.26 9.95 -8.01
C THR A 109 -9.21 8.51 -7.54
N ALA A 110 -10.33 7.81 -7.62
CA ALA A 110 -10.37 6.36 -7.41
C ALA A 110 -9.22 5.69 -8.19
N TYR A 111 -8.64 4.61 -7.64
CA TYR A 111 -7.54 3.84 -8.24
C TYR A 111 -7.67 3.82 -9.76
N ALA A 112 -6.86 4.62 -10.44
CA ALA A 112 -7.02 4.78 -11.87
C ALA A 112 -6.61 3.45 -12.50
N LYS A 113 -7.57 2.71 -13.08
CA LYS A 113 -7.30 1.39 -13.68
C LYS A 113 -6.13 1.43 -14.68
N ASN A 114 -5.93 2.57 -15.33
CA ASN A 114 -4.86 2.80 -16.29
C ASN A 114 -3.49 3.13 -15.67
N GLN A 115 -3.39 3.23 -14.34
CA GLN A 115 -2.17 3.48 -13.58
C GLN A 115 -1.46 4.82 -13.90
N GLN A 116 -2.14 5.75 -14.56
CA GLN A 116 -1.50 6.94 -15.13
C GLN A 116 -1.15 7.98 -14.07
N SER A 117 -2.12 8.42 -13.28
CA SER A 117 -1.92 9.43 -12.23
C SER A 117 -1.60 8.81 -10.86
N ALA A 118 -1.70 7.49 -10.76
CA ALA A 118 -1.56 6.78 -9.51
C ALA A 118 -1.16 5.34 -9.80
N GLN A 119 -0.17 4.84 -9.07
CA GLN A 119 0.43 3.53 -9.33
C GLN A 119 0.24 2.63 -8.12
N SER A 120 -0.32 1.44 -8.33
CA SER A 120 -0.28 0.36 -7.35
C SER A 120 0.76 -0.68 -7.73
N TYR A 121 1.44 -1.21 -6.72
CA TYR A 121 2.48 -2.22 -6.83
C TYR A 121 2.16 -3.35 -5.87
N ARG A 122 2.23 -4.58 -6.34
CA ARG A 122 1.99 -5.77 -5.52
C ARG A 122 3.21 -6.66 -5.55
N PHE A 123 3.62 -7.13 -4.39
CA PHE A 123 4.81 -7.97 -4.29
C PHE A 123 4.72 -8.93 -3.10
N GLY A 124 5.36 -10.07 -3.26
CA GLY A 124 5.32 -11.13 -2.27
C GLY A 124 6.42 -12.14 -2.50
N LEU A 125 6.50 -13.09 -1.58
CA LEU A 125 7.41 -14.22 -1.71
C LEU A 125 6.80 -15.25 -2.67
N ALA A 126 7.61 -15.73 -3.62
CA ALA A 126 7.24 -16.77 -4.55
C ALA A 126 7.07 -18.12 -3.85
N ALA A 127 6.43 -19.08 -4.53
CA ALA A 127 6.20 -20.42 -4.00
C ALA A 127 7.52 -21.18 -3.69
N ASP A 128 8.63 -20.78 -4.31
CA ASP A 128 9.97 -21.33 -4.05
C ASP A 128 10.61 -20.83 -2.73
N LYS A 129 9.95 -19.89 -2.03
CA LYS A 129 10.39 -19.28 -0.76
C LYS A 129 11.70 -18.48 -0.83
N THR A 130 12.21 -18.21 -2.02
CA THR A 130 13.51 -17.54 -2.21
C THR A 130 13.44 -16.39 -3.20
N SER A 131 12.52 -16.44 -4.15
CA SER A 131 12.30 -15.40 -5.15
C SER A 131 11.23 -14.43 -4.70
N THR A 132 11.38 -13.16 -5.05
CA THR A 132 10.33 -12.15 -4.92
C THR A 132 9.67 -11.94 -6.28
N TRP A 133 8.35 -11.90 -6.30
CA TRP A 133 7.59 -11.45 -7.48
C TRP A 133 7.13 -10.01 -7.24
N LEU A 134 6.96 -9.25 -8.32
CA LEU A 134 6.55 -7.84 -8.30
C LEU A 134 5.68 -7.54 -9.53
N GLN A 135 4.55 -6.88 -9.29
CA GLN A 135 3.53 -6.50 -10.27
C GLN A 135 3.12 -5.05 -10.08
N MET A 136 2.54 -4.46 -11.13
CA MET A 136 2.00 -3.10 -11.10
C MET A 136 0.56 -3.13 -11.60
N GLY A 137 -0.39 -2.57 -10.86
CA GLY A 137 -1.81 -2.64 -11.18
C GLY A 137 -2.29 -4.07 -11.44
N GLU A 138 -3.06 -4.23 -12.52
CA GLU A 138 -3.54 -5.52 -13.04
C GLU A 138 -2.53 -6.20 -13.99
N PHE A 139 -1.33 -5.61 -14.19
CA PHE A 139 -0.34 -6.17 -15.10
C PHE A 139 0.39 -7.35 -14.46
N GLU A 140 0.53 -8.45 -15.22
CA GLU A 140 1.31 -9.61 -14.79
C GLU A 140 2.79 -9.29 -14.53
N ASN A 141 3.31 -8.21 -15.13
CA ASN A 141 4.72 -7.80 -15.04
C ASN A 141 4.87 -6.27 -14.91
N ILE A 142 5.96 -5.84 -14.27
CA ILE A 142 6.37 -4.43 -14.26
C ILE A 142 6.78 -3.99 -15.69
N PRO A 143 6.23 -2.89 -16.22
CA PRO A 143 6.66 -2.34 -17.50
C PRO A 143 8.17 -2.07 -17.49
N ARG A 144 8.89 -2.43 -18.57
CA ARG A 144 10.36 -2.41 -18.63
C ARG A 144 11.03 -1.08 -18.23
N HIS A 145 10.33 0.03 -18.43
CA HIS A 145 10.85 1.36 -18.12
C HIS A 145 10.51 1.84 -16.69
N ASN A 146 9.64 1.12 -15.98
CA ASN A 146 9.42 1.35 -14.57
C ASN A 146 10.58 0.74 -13.76
N ARG A 147 11.11 1.52 -12.82
CA ARG A 147 12.33 1.22 -12.05
C ARG A 147 12.05 0.56 -10.71
N ALA A 148 10.80 0.17 -10.43
CA ALA A 148 10.42 -0.45 -9.18
C ALA A 148 11.20 -1.74 -8.90
N LYS A 149 11.58 -1.94 -7.64
CA LYS A 149 12.29 -3.14 -7.17
C LYS A 149 11.70 -3.55 -5.84
N ALA A 150 11.55 -4.85 -5.64
CA ALA A 150 11.08 -5.42 -4.38
C ALA A 150 11.97 -6.57 -3.92
N ALA A 151 12.02 -6.78 -2.62
CA ALA A 151 12.65 -7.92 -1.99
C ALA A 151 11.83 -8.36 -0.79
N VAL A 152 11.65 -9.67 -0.66
CA VAL A 152 10.89 -10.28 0.44
C VAL A 152 11.74 -11.39 1.04
N SER A 153 11.86 -11.39 2.37
CA SER A 153 12.44 -12.50 3.13
C SER A 153 11.43 -13.03 4.15
N LEU A 154 11.59 -14.32 4.48
CA LEU A 154 10.77 -15.01 5.46
C LEU A 154 11.69 -15.74 6.45
N GLU A 155 11.64 -15.34 7.71
CA GLU A 155 12.41 -15.96 8.79
C GLU A 155 11.49 -16.17 9.99
N ASN A 156 11.35 -17.42 10.46
CA ASN A 156 10.53 -17.77 11.63
C ASN A 156 9.07 -17.24 11.55
N ASN A 157 8.44 -17.32 10.38
CA ASN A 157 7.10 -16.77 10.07
C ASN A 157 7.01 -15.23 10.05
N THR A 158 8.12 -14.53 10.21
CA THR A 158 8.19 -13.08 10.03
C THR A 158 8.56 -12.76 8.59
N PHE A 159 7.68 -12.05 7.90
CA PHE A 159 7.96 -11.43 6.62
C PHE A 159 8.70 -10.11 6.82
N THR A 160 9.76 -9.91 6.04
CA THR A 160 10.37 -8.59 5.83
C THR A 160 10.27 -8.26 4.36
N CYS A 161 9.44 -7.29 4.04
CA CYS A 161 9.12 -6.87 2.69
C CYS A 161 9.68 -5.48 2.46
N GLU A 162 10.44 -5.29 1.39
CA GLU A 162 10.98 -3.99 0.99
C GLU A 162 10.61 -3.71 -0.46
N ILE A 163 10.30 -2.45 -0.75
CA ILE A 163 10.09 -1.99 -2.12
C ILE A 163 10.66 -0.58 -2.29
N ALA A 164 11.27 -0.32 -3.44
CA ALA A 164 11.57 1.02 -3.92
C ALA A 164 10.71 1.27 -5.15
N VAL A 165 9.89 2.32 -5.14
CA VAL A 165 8.98 2.66 -6.24
C VAL A 165 9.25 4.07 -6.75
N PRO A 166 9.31 4.28 -8.07
CA PRO A 166 9.28 5.61 -8.65
C PRO A 166 7.91 6.24 -8.43
N VAL A 167 7.89 7.55 -8.18
CA VAL A 167 6.66 8.33 -8.09
C VAL A 167 6.46 9.08 -9.40
N TYR A 168 5.27 8.95 -10.00
CA TYR A 168 4.94 9.65 -11.22
C TYR A 168 3.78 10.62 -11.00
N ASP A 169 3.88 11.79 -11.62
CA ASP A 169 2.73 12.66 -11.89
C ASP A 169 1.89 12.06 -13.03
N TRP A 170 2.56 11.38 -13.96
CA TRP A 170 1.93 10.69 -15.07
C TRP A 170 2.78 9.52 -15.57
N PHE A 171 2.19 8.34 -15.71
CA PHE A 171 2.86 7.12 -16.16
C PHE A 171 2.16 6.49 -17.38
N ASP A 172 2.92 6.10 -18.41
CA ASP A 172 2.41 5.34 -19.56
C ASP A 172 2.88 3.89 -19.50
N PRO A 173 2.04 2.91 -19.11
CA PRO A 173 2.47 1.52 -19.09
C PRO A 173 2.90 1.00 -20.47
N ASP A 174 2.34 1.55 -21.55
CA ASP A 174 2.66 1.17 -22.94
C ASP A 174 3.86 1.95 -23.51
N TYR A 175 4.39 2.93 -22.79
CA TYR A 175 5.49 3.79 -23.22
C TYR A 175 5.24 4.50 -24.57
N ARG A 176 3.98 4.82 -24.88
CA ARG A 176 3.62 5.55 -26.11
C ARG A 176 3.87 7.05 -25.96
N HIS A 177 3.86 7.55 -24.74
CA HIS A 177 4.22 8.91 -24.38
C HIS A 177 5.26 8.90 -23.25
N ARG A 178 5.90 10.06 -23.06
CA ARG A 178 6.89 10.22 -22.00
C ARG A 178 6.22 10.23 -20.63
N CYS A 179 6.65 9.33 -19.74
CA CYS A 179 6.31 9.39 -18.33
C CYS A 179 6.85 10.69 -17.71
N SER A 180 6.15 11.20 -16.69
CA SER A 180 6.54 12.34 -15.88
C SER A 180 6.74 11.87 -14.45
N GLU A 181 7.99 11.78 -14.01
CA GLU A 181 8.33 11.50 -12.61
C GLU A 181 8.05 12.74 -11.75
N SER A 182 7.55 12.52 -10.53
CA SER A 182 7.30 13.59 -9.57
C SER A 182 8.60 14.01 -8.90
N GLU A 183 8.78 15.31 -8.68
CA GLU A 183 9.84 15.79 -7.81
C GLU A 183 9.54 15.41 -6.35
N ILE A 184 10.47 14.70 -5.71
CA ILE A 184 10.39 14.37 -4.28
C ILE A 184 11.35 15.28 -3.53
N MET A 185 10.79 16.13 -2.68
CA MET A 185 11.54 17.12 -1.92
C MET A 185 10.84 17.43 -0.61
N THR A 186 11.58 18.00 0.35
CA THR A 186 11.02 18.45 1.62
C THR A 186 9.82 19.38 1.42
N GLY A 187 8.72 19.10 2.11
CA GLY A 187 7.49 19.88 2.04
C GLY A 187 6.56 19.53 0.88
N ARG A 188 6.95 18.61 -0.02
CA ARG A 188 6.04 18.04 -1.02
C ARG A 188 5.10 17.03 -0.36
N GLU A 189 3.81 17.15 -0.63
CA GLU A 189 2.81 16.14 -0.27
C GLU A 189 2.68 15.11 -1.40
N LEU A 190 2.57 13.84 -1.02
CA LEU A 190 2.37 12.69 -1.90
C LEU A 190 1.23 11.83 -1.36
N GLY A 191 0.56 11.09 -2.24
CA GLY A 191 -0.33 10.01 -1.82
C GLY A 191 0.45 8.73 -1.59
N LEU A 192 0.26 8.07 -0.44
CA LEU A 192 0.86 6.79 -0.10
C LEU A 192 -0.12 5.95 0.71
N ASP A 193 -0.48 4.78 0.18
CA ASP A 193 -1.24 3.76 0.90
C ASP A 193 -0.47 2.44 0.86
N ILE A 194 -0.56 1.68 1.95
CA ILE A 194 0.14 0.41 2.10
C ILE A 194 -0.85 -0.58 2.68
N ALA A 195 -1.01 -1.72 2.01
CA ALA A 195 -1.86 -2.82 2.42
C ALA A 195 -1.07 -4.13 2.52
N ILE A 196 -1.40 -4.94 3.52
CA ILE A 196 -1.08 -6.37 3.51
C ILE A 196 -2.32 -7.09 3.04
N ILE A 197 -2.16 -8.03 2.13
CA ILE A 197 -3.20 -8.91 1.60
C ILE A 197 -2.88 -10.30 2.13
N ASP A 198 -3.73 -10.82 3.01
CA ASP A 198 -3.64 -12.19 3.54
C ASP A 198 -4.76 -13.07 2.96
N THR A 199 -4.39 -14.06 2.17
CA THR A 199 -5.27 -14.95 1.41
C THR A 199 -5.57 -16.28 2.11
N GLY A 200 -5.20 -16.40 3.39
CA GLY A 200 -5.47 -17.57 4.23
C GLY A 200 -6.96 -17.92 4.38
N LYS A 201 -7.25 -18.87 5.28
CA LYS A 201 -8.59 -19.50 5.40
C LYS A 201 -9.76 -18.54 5.66
N ASN A 202 -9.49 -17.30 6.09
CA ASN A 202 -10.50 -16.35 6.54
C ASN A 202 -10.78 -15.19 5.56
N LYS A 203 -10.41 -15.34 4.28
CA LYS A 203 -10.52 -14.34 3.19
C LYS A 203 -9.53 -13.18 3.33
N THR A 204 -9.30 -12.53 2.19
CA THR A 204 -8.38 -11.40 2.03
C THR A 204 -8.55 -10.34 3.11
N THR A 205 -7.57 -10.25 4.00
CA THR A 205 -7.50 -9.17 4.97
C THR A 205 -6.54 -8.09 4.49
N GLY A 206 -7.04 -6.83 4.45
CA GLY A 206 -6.29 -5.61 4.16
C GLY A 206 -5.96 -4.83 5.43
N MET A 207 -4.69 -4.50 5.70
CA MET A 207 -4.32 -3.60 6.81
C MET A 207 -3.71 -2.29 6.28
N LEU A 208 -4.20 -1.10 6.67
CA LEU A 208 -3.75 0.19 6.09
C LEU A 208 -2.70 0.94 6.93
N GLY A 209 -1.73 1.58 6.25
CA GLY A 209 -0.65 2.38 6.86
C GLY A 209 -0.85 3.90 7.01
N ILE A 210 -1.40 4.63 6.01
CA ILE A 210 -1.68 6.10 6.00
C ILE A 210 -3.00 6.41 5.25
N ASN A 211 -3.43 7.68 5.19
CA ASN A 211 -4.76 8.18 5.53
C ASN A 211 -5.72 8.47 4.35
N GLY A 212 -6.99 8.05 4.49
CA GLY A 212 -8.02 9.06 4.78
C GLY A 212 -9.20 9.29 3.82
N ARG A 213 -9.93 8.28 3.34
CA ARG A 213 -11.37 8.48 3.01
C ARG A 213 -12.18 7.19 3.13
N ASP A 214 -13.50 7.38 3.15
CA ASP A 214 -14.58 6.43 3.42
C ASP A 214 -14.22 4.95 3.26
N LYS A 215 -14.33 4.17 4.34
CA LYS A 215 -14.23 2.69 4.38
C LYS A 215 -15.06 1.98 3.28
N ARG A 216 -15.93 2.72 2.58
CA ARG A 216 -16.87 2.27 1.55
C ARG A 216 -16.35 2.34 0.12
N HIS A 217 -15.30 3.11 -0.19
CA HIS A 217 -14.77 3.19 -1.56
C HIS A 217 -13.58 2.24 -1.80
N ASP A 218 -12.70 2.05 -0.82
CA ASP A 218 -11.55 1.14 -0.94
C ASP A 218 -11.93 -0.33 -0.77
N ALA A 219 -12.92 -0.62 0.08
CA ALA A 219 -13.43 -1.96 0.23
C ALA A 219 -14.01 -2.47 -1.09
N ASN A 220 -14.75 -1.68 -1.88
CA ASN A 220 -15.36 -2.19 -3.10
C ASN A 220 -14.38 -2.36 -4.27
N ALA A 221 -13.33 -1.56 -4.41
CA ALA A 221 -12.34 -1.76 -5.49
C ALA A 221 -11.48 -3.03 -5.25
N ILE A 222 -11.07 -3.25 -3.99
CA ILE A 222 -10.34 -4.45 -3.58
C ILE A 222 -11.30 -5.66 -3.55
N THR A 223 -12.55 -5.50 -3.10
CA THR A 223 -13.53 -6.59 -2.97
C THR A 223 -14.19 -6.97 -4.31
N GLU A 224 -14.41 -6.07 -5.26
CA GLU A 224 -14.91 -6.42 -6.61
C GLU A 224 -13.86 -7.23 -7.39
N GLN A 225 -12.56 -6.95 -7.24
CA GLN A 225 -11.50 -7.79 -7.82
C GLN A 225 -11.33 -9.16 -7.15
N ILE A 226 -11.74 -9.32 -5.89
CA ILE A 226 -11.59 -10.56 -5.11
C ILE A 226 -12.85 -11.43 -5.18
N LEU A 227 -14.03 -10.86 -5.46
CA LEU A 227 -15.30 -11.61 -5.53
C LEU A 227 -15.72 -12.01 -6.95
N ASP A 228 -15.07 -11.49 -8.00
CA ASP A 228 -15.35 -11.84 -9.40
C ASP A 228 -14.46 -13.00 -9.96
N GLU A 229 -13.63 -13.63 -9.11
CA GLU A 229 -12.88 -14.89 -9.39
C GLU A 229 -13.26 -16.03 -8.43
#